data_AF-A0A258RI24-F1
#
_entry.id   AF-A0A258RI24-F1
#
_cell.length_a   1.000
_cell.length_b   1.000
_cell.length_c   1.000
_cell.angle_alpha   90.00
_cell.angle_beta   90.00
_cell.angle_gamma   90.00
#
_symmetry.space_group_name_H-M   'P 1'
#
loop_
_entity.id
_entity.type
_entity.pdbx_description
1 polymer ?
#
loop_
_entity_poly.entity_id
_entity_poly.type
_entity_poly.pdbx_seq_one_letter_code
_entity_poly.pdbx_strand_id
1 'polypeptide(L)'
;MRRGSCVTAQQARIHELFVRHGSMSVVAREVGVSAIRVREALVQYERNRLRDQGVVPPTLREMMLGDVATRFGTLRTGIGGRPAKHARAAAGGAPRGPSAAPRGRVLPATASCRRFVVTTVVAGAEVHNGFWGNLKAFADWRGAELLVIRRGAVGLVGGADARLRALAETERVDIGGLVDVAADVRVPSRSMRPLDSLALPRSAAWTIVPHAAIQLETLPRLRSEGLRIRMTTGAATIPATRSRADQADGLGAVVVEVRDGVAHCRHVLATAEGDGAFHDLDVYVAAGVVAADHRVAAIVFGDVHHAHLDPGVAMATWGIRSDGRVVGRSLVDRLRPATMIFHDVCDFSARSHHDARDPHRRFALMTQGRDDVRDELRATADFLALTRRDGCASVVVPSNHDAALARWLREADFRLDPANAEFFLECSLALYRHMALGHGTDGVFERTLRALSPDGLADVRFLATGEGLEVAGVECGIHGHAAADGKRGSMQFFEGLGIRAVLGHSHRPTTRGGICSAGVCQPDLAYARGPVTAWAIGHVAVHHDGARQHLIYDGGRFHA
;
A
#
# COMPACT_ATOMS: atom_id res chain seq x y z
N MET A 1 62.27 -6.02 -13.96
CA MET A 1 61.35 -6.09 -15.13
C MET A 1 60.33 -4.97 -15.02
N ARG A 2 60.36 -3.96 -15.90
CA ARG A 2 59.29 -2.94 -15.95
C ARG A 2 58.00 -3.65 -16.38
N ARG A 3 56.99 -3.73 -15.50
CA ARG A 3 55.68 -4.26 -15.87
C ARG A 3 55.12 -3.36 -16.98
N GLY A 4 54.90 -3.91 -18.17
CA GLY A 4 54.18 -3.22 -19.24
C GLY A 4 52.76 -2.89 -18.79
N SER A 5 52.21 -1.80 -19.31
CA SER A 5 50.83 -1.37 -19.03
C SER A 5 49.83 -2.49 -19.36
N CYS A 6 48.90 -2.74 -18.44
CA CYS A 6 47.77 -3.65 -18.61
C CYS A 6 46.71 -3.05 -19.55
N VAL A 7 46.76 -1.73 -19.80
CA VAL A 7 45.84 -1.03 -20.70
C VAL A 7 46.29 -1.19 -22.15
N THR A 8 45.39 -1.71 -23.00
CA THR A 8 45.69 -1.85 -24.44
C THR A 8 45.55 -0.51 -25.18
N ALA A 9 46.24 -0.36 -26.30
CA ALA A 9 46.13 0.84 -27.15
C ALA A 9 44.69 1.10 -27.61
N GLN A 10 43.92 0.04 -27.89
CA GLN A 10 42.51 0.14 -28.24
C GLN A 10 41.65 0.66 -27.09
N GLN A 11 41.90 0.20 -25.86
CA GLN A 11 41.20 0.69 -24.66
C GLN A 11 41.53 2.16 -24.38
N ALA A 12 42.79 2.55 -24.52
CA ALA A 12 43.22 3.93 -24.38
C ALA A 12 42.54 4.85 -25.41
N ARG A 13 42.48 4.42 -26.68
CA ARG A 13 41.80 5.15 -27.76
C ARG A 13 40.30 5.32 -27.47
N ILE A 14 39.61 4.28 -27.03
CA ILE A 14 38.17 4.35 -26.70
C ILE A 14 37.92 5.30 -25.52
N HIS A 15 38.77 5.24 -24.49
CA HIS A 15 38.68 6.16 -23.35
C HIS A 15 38.91 7.62 -23.78
N GLU A 16 39.93 7.89 -24.59
CA GLU A 16 40.22 9.24 -25.10
C GLU A 16 39.04 9.81 -25.91
N LEU A 17 38.49 9.02 -26.83
CA LEU A 17 37.30 9.42 -27.60
C LEU A 17 36.09 9.66 -26.70
N PHE A 18 35.92 8.85 -25.65
CA PHE A 18 34.82 9.04 -24.71
C PHE A 18 34.98 10.32 -23.89
N VAL A 19 36.18 10.62 -23.39
CA VAL A 19 36.47 11.88 -22.68
C VAL A 19 36.23 13.09 -23.58
N ARG A 20 36.60 12.98 -24.88
CA ARG A 20 36.40 14.05 -25.86
C ARG A 20 34.93 14.32 -26.19
N HIS A 21 34.14 13.27 -26.41
CA HIS A 21 32.77 13.40 -26.94
C HIS A 21 31.68 13.32 -25.88
N GLY A 22 31.97 12.75 -24.72
CA GLY A 22 31.02 12.52 -23.63
C GLY A 22 29.84 11.61 -23.97
N SER A 23 29.89 10.87 -25.09
CA SER A 23 28.79 10.03 -25.58
C SER A 23 29.28 8.70 -26.13
N MET A 24 28.87 7.59 -25.49
CA MET A 24 29.23 6.24 -25.94
C MET A 24 28.71 5.92 -27.35
N SER A 25 27.57 6.50 -27.74
CA SER A 25 26.99 6.31 -29.07
C SER A 25 27.78 7.02 -30.17
N VAL A 26 28.42 8.16 -29.85
CA VAL A 26 29.31 8.86 -30.78
C VAL A 26 30.58 8.05 -30.97
N VAL A 27 31.21 7.64 -29.87
CA VAL A 27 32.41 6.79 -29.90
C VAL A 27 32.15 5.49 -30.66
N ALA A 28 31.02 4.82 -30.39
CA ALA A 28 30.61 3.58 -31.06
C ALA A 28 30.61 3.69 -32.59
N ARG A 29 30.08 4.80 -33.13
CA ARG A 29 30.08 5.06 -34.58
C ARG A 29 31.48 5.29 -35.13
N GLU A 30 32.33 5.98 -34.38
CA GLU A 30 33.69 6.32 -34.83
C GLU A 30 34.64 5.12 -34.83
N VAL A 31 34.52 4.23 -33.86
CA VAL A 31 35.34 3.00 -33.78
C VAL A 31 34.67 1.77 -34.40
N GLY A 32 33.45 1.91 -34.96
CA GLY A 32 32.76 0.83 -35.67
C GLY A 32 32.33 -0.34 -34.78
N VAL A 33 31.93 -0.09 -33.54
CA VAL A 33 31.47 -1.12 -32.57
C VAL A 33 30.15 -0.72 -31.92
N SER A 34 29.48 -1.64 -31.23
CA SER A 34 28.24 -1.31 -30.51
C SER A 34 28.49 -0.46 -29.26
N ALA A 35 27.51 0.33 -28.83
CA ALA A 35 27.60 1.11 -27.59
C ALA A 35 27.80 0.24 -26.33
N ILE A 36 27.34 -1.02 -26.37
CA ILE A 36 27.60 -2.01 -25.31
C ILE A 36 29.09 -2.38 -25.27
N ARG A 37 29.72 -2.58 -26.44
CA ARG A 37 31.17 -2.87 -26.52
C ARG A 37 32.02 -1.67 -26.09
N VAL A 38 31.59 -0.44 -26.40
CA VAL A 38 32.24 0.78 -25.87
C VAL A 38 32.16 0.80 -24.34
N ARG A 39 30.99 0.52 -23.78
CA ARG A 39 30.78 0.46 -22.32
C ARG A 39 31.66 -0.60 -21.65
N GLU A 40 31.73 -1.80 -22.20
CA GLU A 40 32.61 -2.87 -21.72
C GLU A 40 34.09 -2.46 -21.79
N ALA A 41 34.51 -1.84 -22.89
CA ALA A 41 35.89 -1.39 -23.09
C ALA A 41 36.29 -0.29 -22.08
N LEU A 42 35.40 0.65 -21.77
CA LEU A 42 35.64 1.69 -20.75
C LEU A 42 35.80 1.09 -19.35
N VAL A 43 34.95 0.13 -18.99
CA VAL A 43 35.08 -0.57 -17.70
C VAL A 43 36.37 -1.39 -17.65
N GLN A 44 36.73 -2.07 -18.74
CA GLN A 44 37.96 -2.86 -18.80
C GLN A 44 39.21 -1.98 -18.78
N TYR A 45 39.16 -0.78 -19.38
CA TYR A 45 40.20 0.25 -19.27
C TYR A 45 40.43 0.65 -17.80
N GLU A 46 39.36 0.94 -17.05
CA GLU A 46 39.44 1.30 -15.62
C GLU A 46 40.04 0.15 -14.78
N ARG A 47 39.60 -1.08 -15.02
CA ARG A 47 40.13 -2.28 -14.34
C ARG A 47 41.61 -2.49 -14.61
N ASN A 48 42.06 -2.27 -15.83
CA ASN A 48 43.46 -2.42 -16.20
C ASN A 48 44.31 -1.28 -15.63
N ARG A 49 43.77 -0.04 -15.54
CA ARG A 49 44.42 1.07 -14.85
C ARG A 49 44.64 0.79 -13.35
N LEU A 50 43.65 0.18 -12.68
CA LEU A 50 43.79 -0.24 -11.28
C LEU A 50 44.89 -1.30 -11.12
N ARG A 51 44.98 -2.26 -12.04
CA ARG A 51 46.04 -3.28 -12.04
C ARG A 51 47.43 -2.66 -12.23
N ASP A 52 47.56 -1.67 -13.10
CA ASP A 52 48.80 -0.91 -13.28
C ASP A 52 49.21 -0.16 -12.02
N GLN A 53 48.24 0.24 -11.20
CA GLN A 53 48.45 0.87 -9.89
C GLN A 53 48.66 -0.15 -8.75
N GLY A 54 48.73 -1.45 -9.04
CA GLY A 54 48.88 -2.50 -8.03
C GLY A 54 47.62 -2.80 -7.22
N VAL A 55 46.47 -2.25 -7.62
CA VAL A 55 45.17 -2.46 -6.96
C VAL A 55 44.43 -3.63 -7.62
N VAL A 56 43.88 -4.54 -6.81
CA VAL A 56 43.02 -5.61 -7.31
C VAL A 56 41.66 -5.02 -7.70
N PRO A 57 41.27 -5.03 -8.99
CA PRO A 57 40.01 -4.42 -9.39
C PRO A 57 38.81 -5.32 -9.03
N PRO A 58 37.63 -4.75 -8.75
CA PRO A 58 36.38 -5.50 -8.66
C PRO A 58 36.08 -6.30 -9.94
N THR A 59 35.09 -7.20 -9.88
CA THR A 59 34.70 -8.00 -11.04
C THR A 59 34.13 -7.13 -12.16
N LEU A 60 34.20 -7.60 -13.41
CA LEU A 60 33.61 -6.88 -14.55
C LEU A 60 32.12 -6.61 -14.29
N ARG A 61 31.42 -7.63 -13.79
CA ARG A 61 29.99 -7.60 -13.48
C ARG A 61 29.63 -6.49 -12.49
N GLU A 62 30.39 -6.35 -11.40
CA GLU A 62 30.17 -5.30 -10.40
C GLU A 62 30.44 -3.92 -10.98
N MET A 63 31.51 -3.75 -11.75
CA MET A 63 31.84 -2.46 -12.32
C MET A 63 30.89 -2.05 -13.47
N MET A 64 30.20 -3.00 -14.09
CA MET A 64 29.13 -2.72 -15.05
C MET A 64 27.79 -2.32 -14.41
N LEU A 65 27.66 -2.38 -13.08
CA LEU A 65 26.48 -1.85 -12.39
C LEU A 65 26.52 -0.31 -12.34
N GLY A 66 25.41 0.34 -12.67
CA GLY A 66 25.28 1.80 -12.67
C GLY A 66 25.73 2.49 -13.97
N ASP A 67 25.77 3.83 -13.91
CA ASP A 67 26.15 4.66 -15.06
C ASP A 67 27.68 4.76 -15.17
N VAL A 68 28.21 4.20 -16.25
CA VAL A 68 29.66 4.19 -16.53
C VAL A 68 30.12 5.58 -16.96
N ALA A 69 29.24 6.40 -17.57
CA ALA A 69 29.61 7.71 -18.10
C ALA A 69 30.04 8.68 -17.00
N THR A 70 29.30 8.69 -15.88
CA THR A 70 29.58 9.59 -14.74
C THR A 70 30.93 9.33 -14.07
N ARG A 71 31.53 8.14 -14.25
CA ARG A 71 32.85 7.81 -13.67
C ARG A 71 34.02 8.46 -14.41
N PHE A 72 33.83 8.84 -15.66
CA PHE A 72 34.85 9.51 -16.48
C PHE A 72 34.58 11.02 -16.64
N GLY A 73 33.85 11.62 -15.69
CA GLY A 73 33.76 13.08 -15.57
C GLY A 73 32.80 13.78 -16.54
N THR A 74 31.86 13.06 -17.18
CA THR A 74 30.81 13.72 -17.98
C THR A 74 29.71 14.31 -17.09
N LEU A 75 29.54 15.64 -17.16
CA LEU A 75 28.44 16.36 -16.53
C LEU A 75 27.11 16.05 -17.25
N ARG A 76 26.08 15.76 -16.46
CA ARG A 76 24.73 15.35 -16.92
C ARG A 76 24.01 16.35 -17.83
N THR A 77 24.52 17.57 -17.97
CA THR A 77 23.86 18.66 -18.71
C THR A 77 24.11 18.64 -20.22
N GLY A 78 24.94 17.73 -20.74
CA GLY A 78 25.36 17.73 -22.16
C GLY A 78 24.83 16.60 -23.07
N ILE A 79 23.94 15.71 -22.61
CA ILE A 79 23.54 14.52 -23.39
C ILE A 79 22.07 14.61 -23.83
N GLY A 80 21.86 15.03 -25.09
CA GLY A 80 20.58 14.87 -25.79
C GLY A 80 20.32 13.39 -26.10
N GLY A 81 19.70 12.69 -25.16
CA GLY A 81 19.28 11.29 -25.31
C GLY A 81 18.29 10.90 -24.21
N ARG A 82 17.24 10.16 -24.58
CA ARG A 82 16.17 9.71 -23.65
C ARG A 82 16.76 9.09 -22.37
N PRO A 83 16.26 9.45 -21.18
CA PRO A 83 16.82 9.00 -19.92
C PRO A 83 16.72 7.48 -19.77
N ALA A 84 17.83 6.83 -19.44
CA ALA A 84 17.81 5.49 -18.86
C ALA A 84 17.19 5.56 -17.46
N LYS A 85 16.24 4.65 -17.19
CA LYS A 85 15.28 4.70 -16.08
C LYS A 85 15.85 4.57 -14.66
N HIS A 86 17.17 4.55 -14.46
CA HIS A 86 17.77 4.35 -13.13
C HIS A 86 19.10 5.09 -12.98
N ALA A 87 19.04 6.32 -12.45
CA ALA A 87 20.16 6.92 -11.71
C ALA A 87 19.66 8.12 -10.89
N ARG A 88 19.46 7.90 -9.58
CA ARG A 88 19.29 8.97 -8.60
C ARG A 88 20.53 9.87 -8.64
N ALA A 89 20.33 11.18 -8.84
CA ALA A 89 21.39 12.16 -8.68
C ALA A 89 21.76 12.27 -7.20
N ALA A 90 22.95 11.84 -6.82
CA ALA A 90 23.60 12.36 -5.62
C ALA A 90 24.18 13.72 -5.99
N ALA A 91 23.43 14.79 -5.74
CA ALA A 91 24.00 16.12 -5.71
C ALA A 91 24.80 16.22 -4.40
N GLY A 92 26.13 16.27 -4.53
CA GLY A 92 27.03 16.60 -3.44
C GLY A 92 26.81 18.05 -3.01
N GLY A 93 25.93 18.25 -2.03
CA GLY A 93 26.07 19.34 -1.08
C GLY A 93 26.98 18.85 0.05
N ALA A 94 27.99 19.64 0.41
CA ALA A 94 28.79 19.43 1.60
C ALA A 94 27.89 19.08 2.81
N PRO A 95 28.35 18.27 3.78
CA PRO A 95 27.58 17.98 4.98
C PRO A 95 27.36 19.31 5.69
N ARG A 96 26.15 19.87 5.55
CA ARG A 96 25.65 20.85 6.51
C ARG A 96 25.69 20.10 7.84
N GLY A 97 26.54 20.57 8.76
CA GLY A 97 26.47 20.17 10.17
C GLY A 97 25.01 20.26 10.65
N PRO A 98 24.64 19.56 11.74
CA PRO A 98 23.24 19.37 12.12
C PRO A 98 22.49 20.69 12.02
N SER A 99 21.72 20.83 10.94
CA SER A 99 20.84 21.96 10.77
C SER A 99 19.96 21.90 11.99
N ALA A 100 19.96 22.97 12.79
CA ALA A 100 18.98 23.13 13.85
C ALA A 100 17.63 22.65 13.31
N ALA A 101 16.99 21.72 14.03
CA ALA A 101 15.69 21.19 13.65
C ALA A 101 14.82 22.39 13.25
N PRO A 102 14.13 22.35 12.09
CA PRO A 102 13.34 23.48 11.66
C PRO A 102 12.40 23.86 12.82
N ARG A 103 12.37 25.16 13.14
CA ARG A 103 11.46 25.73 14.12
C ARG A 103 10.06 25.32 13.67
N GLY A 104 9.45 24.43 14.43
CA GLY A 104 8.14 23.87 14.17
C GLY A 104 7.37 23.83 15.46
N ARG A 105 6.04 23.91 15.37
CA ARG A 105 5.16 23.83 16.53
C ARG A 105 5.18 22.40 17.05
N VAL A 106 5.68 22.20 18.27
CA VAL A 106 5.66 20.90 18.94
C VAL A 106 4.46 20.85 19.88
N LEU A 107 3.59 19.87 19.68
CA LEU A 107 2.42 19.61 20.50
C LEU A 107 2.69 18.36 21.35
N PRO A 108 2.63 18.46 22.69
CA PRO A 108 2.95 17.31 23.55
C PRO A 108 1.91 16.20 23.43
N ALA A 109 2.36 14.96 23.65
CA ALA A 109 1.47 13.84 23.91
C ALA A 109 0.85 14.00 25.31
N THR A 110 -0.47 13.77 25.43
CA THR A 110 -1.19 13.85 26.71
C THR A 110 -1.86 12.52 27.04
N ALA A 111 -2.21 12.30 28.31
CA ALA A 111 -2.93 11.10 28.76
C ALA A 111 -4.36 11.02 28.19
N SER A 112 -5.01 12.16 27.94
CA SER A 112 -6.27 12.22 27.21
C SER A 112 -6.04 12.17 25.69
N CYS A 113 -6.99 11.57 24.97
CA CYS A 113 -6.97 11.53 23.51
C CYS A 113 -6.99 12.96 22.94
N ARG A 114 -5.95 13.32 22.18
CA ARG A 114 -5.92 14.57 21.41
C ARG A 114 -6.37 14.30 19.99
N ARG A 115 -7.22 15.18 19.48
CA ARG A 115 -7.78 15.06 18.13
C ARG A 115 -7.44 16.29 17.31
N PHE A 116 -7.12 16.07 16.04
CA PHE A 116 -6.89 17.12 15.08
C PHE A 116 -7.64 16.80 13.79
N VAL A 117 -8.08 17.85 13.10
CA VAL A 117 -8.56 17.76 11.73
C VAL A 117 -7.62 18.60 10.88
N VAL A 118 -6.87 17.95 9.99
CA VAL A 118 -5.83 18.58 9.17
C VAL A 118 -6.31 18.68 7.72
N THR A 119 -6.37 19.89 7.16
CA THR A 119 -6.73 20.08 5.73
C THR A 119 -5.82 21.10 5.08
N THR A 120 -5.69 21.02 3.75
CA THR A 120 -4.97 22.02 2.96
C THR A 120 -5.92 23.04 2.37
N VAL A 121 -5.48 24.29 2.31
CA VAL A 121 -6.08 25.33 1.46
C VAL A 121 -5.07 25.76 0.41
N VAL A 122 -5.45 25.66 -0.87
CA VAL A 122 -4.59 26.03 -1.99
C VAL A 122 -4.74 27.52 -2.27
N ALA A 123 -3.63 28.24 -2.23
CA ALA A 123 -3.59 29.66 -2.49
C ALA A 123 -4.04 29.96 -3.94
N GLY A 124 -4.93 30.95 -4.12
CA GLY A 124 -5.59 31.24 -5.40
C GLY A 124 -6.81 30.38 -5.74
N ALA A 125 -7.18 29.40 -4.91
CA ALA A 125 -8.36 28.56 -5.11
C ALA A 125 -9.56 29.03 -4.27
N GLU A 126 -10.76 28.63 -4.68
CA GLU A 126 -12.00 28.89 -3.96
C GLU A 126 -12.18 27.90 -2.81
N VAL A 127 -12.61 28.38 -1.65
CA VAL A 127 -12.93 27.52 -0.50
C VAL A 127 -14.31 26.91 -0.67
N HIS A 128 -14.42 25.60 -0.47
CA HIS A 128 -15.71 24.94 -0.50
C HIS A 128 -16.47 25.18 0.83
N ASN A 129 -17.39 26.14 0.84
CA ASN A 129 -18.06 26.61 2.06
C ASN A 129 -18.82 25.51 2.82
N GLY A 130 -19.50 24.59 2.11
CA GLY A 130 -20.23 23.48 2.73
C GLY A 130 -19.31 22.54 3.51
N PHE A 131 -18.33 21.95 2.81
CA PHE A 131 -17.26 21.15 3.42
C PHE A 131 -16.54 21.86 4.57
N TRP A 132 -16.16 23.14 4.40
CA TRP A 132 -15.53 23.91 5.49
C TRP A 132 -16.46 24.09 6.71
N GLY A 133 -17.76 24.33 6.48
CA GLY A 133 -18.78 24.34 7.52
C GLY A 133 -18.85 23.01 8.28
N ASN A 134 -18.88 21.90 7.54
CA ASN A 134 -18.93 20.55 8.08
C ASN A 134 -17.66 20.19 8.87
N LEU A 135 -16.47 20.55 8.37
CA LEU A 135 -15.21 20.30 9.10
C LEU A 135 -15.17 21.02 10.46
N LYS A 136 -15.67 22.26 10.54
CA LYS A 136 -15.76 22.99 11.82
C LYS A 136 -16.74 22.31 12.77
N ALA A 137 -17.95 21.99 12.31
CA ALA A 137 -18.95 21.32 13.13
C ALA A 137 -18.45 19.96 13.65
N PHE A 138 -17.76 19.20 12.80
CA PHE A 138 -17.15 17.94 13.17
C PHE A 138 -16.00 18.12 14.18
N ALA A 139 -15.12 19.10 13.96
CA ALA A 139 -14.02 19.40 14.86
C ALA A 139 -14.55 19.80 16.25
N ASP A 140 -15.54 20.69 16.30
CA ASP A 140 -16.19 21.12 17.55
C ASP A 140 -16.82 19.93 18.28
N TRP A 141 -17.59 19.09 17.58
CA TRP A 141 -18.23 17.90 18.17
C TRP A 141 -17.22 16.87 18.70
N ARG A 142 -16.09 16.67 18.00
CA ARG A 142 -15.01 15.75 18.44
C ARG A 142 -14.10 16.35 19.52
N GLY A 143 -14.20 17.66 19.78
CA GLY A 143 -13.20 18.39 20.56
C GLY A 143 -11.80 18.36 19.89
N ALA A 144 -11.77 18.45 18.56
CA ALA A 144 -10.56 18.40 17.76
C ALA A 144 -10.06 19.80 17.39
N GLU A 145 -8.74 19.98 17.36
CA GLU A 145 -8.13 21.21 16.85
C GLU A 145 -8.07 21.18 15.32
N LEU A 146 -8.58 22.22 14.67
CA LEU A 146 -8.57 22.35 13.22
C LEU A 146 -7.25 22.97 12.74
N LEU A 147 -6.41 22.18 12.08
CA LEU A 147 -5.13 22.61 11.50
C LEU A 147 -5.30 22.86 10.00
N VAL A 148 -5.21 24.11 9.59
CA VAL A 148 -5.34 24.51 8.18
C VAL A 148 -3.96 24.80 7.62
N ILE A 149 -3.52 24.04 6.63
CA ILE A 149 -2.20 24.24 6.03
C ILE A 149 -2.32 25.00 4.71
N ARG A 150 -1.63 26.14 4.60
CA ARG A 150 -1.68 26.95 3.38
C ARG A 150 -0.62 26.54 2.38
N ARG A 151 -1.06 26.37 1.13
CA ARG A 151 -0.23 25.94 0.00
C ARG A 151 -0.16 27.00 -1.10
N GLY A 152 0.93 27.79 -1.13
CA GLY A 152 1.21 28.80 -2.17
C GLY A 152 1.41 30.22 -1.60
N ALA A 153 1.90 31.15 -2.42
CA ALA A 153 2.32 32.48 -1.96
C ALA A 153 1.22 33.57 -2.02
N VAL A 154 0.21 33.41 -2.88
CA VAL A 154 -0.83 34.44 -3.16
C VAL A 154 -2.17 34.02 -2.52
N GLY A 155 -2.92 34.92 -1.87
CA GLY A 155 -4.09 34.64 -1.00
C GLY A 155 -5.23 33.75 -1.58
N LEU A 156 -6.20 33.37 -0.74
CA LEU A 156 -7.35 32.54 -1.17
C LEU A 156 -8.38 33.37 -1.94
N VAL A 157 -9.09 32.79 -2.89
CA VAL A 157 -10.13 33.53 -3.66
C VAL A 157 -11.49 33.29 -2.99
N GLY A 158 -12.12 34.34 -2.44
CA GLY A 158 -13.46 34.28 -1.84
C GLY A 158 -13.55 34.91 -0.44
N GLY A 159 -14.77 35.24 0.02
CA GLY A 159 -15.04 36.02 1.25
C GLY A 159 -14.56 35.41 2.60
N ALA A 160 -13.95 34.23 2.60
CA ALA A 160 -13.35 33.57 3.77
C ALA A 160 -11.87 33.95 4.00
N ASP A 161 -11.31 34.83 3.18
CA ASP A 161 -9.87 35.07 3.05
C ASP A 161 -9.19 35.57 4.36
N ALA A 162 -9.82 36.42 5.16
CA ALA A 162 -9.19 36.94 6.38
C ALA A 162 -9.11 35.91 7.52
N ARG A 163 -10.16 35.11 7.74
CA ARG A 163 -10.21 34.11 8.83
C ARG A 163 -9.34 32.90 8.53
N LEU A 164 -9.33 32.41 7.29
CA LEU A 164 -8.47 31.29 6.89
C LEU A 164 -7.00 31.68 6.84
N ARG A 165 -6.67 32.91 6.44
CA ARG A 165 -5.30 33.43 6.53
C ARG A 165 -4.78 33.46 7.97
N ALA A 166 -5.63 33.77 8.96
CA ALA A 166 -5.25 33.76 10.37
C ALA A 166 -5.04 32.34 10.94
N LEU A 167 -5.71 31.33 10.39
CA LEU A 167 -5.61 29.93 10.79
C LEU A 167 -4.55 29.13 10.02
N ALA A 168 -3.97 29.74 8.99
CA ALA A 168 -3.09 29.07 8.05
C ALA A 168 -1.69 28.83 8.62
N GLU A 169 -1.39 27.58 8.96
CA GLU A 169 -0.06 27.13 9.31
C GLU A 169 0.81 27.03 8.04
N THR A 170 2.05 27.47 8.16
CA THR A 170 3.07 27.35 7.09
C THR A 170 4.35 26.65 7.55
N GLU A 171 4.49 26.47 8.86
CA GLU A 171 5.60 25.78 9.50
C GLU A 171 5.20 24.37 9.90
N ARG A 172 6.19 23.50 9.99
CA ARG A 172 6.02 22.09 10.35
C ARG A 172 5.37 21.97 11.74
N VAL A 173 4.46 21.01 11.89
CA VAL A 173 3.81 20.69 13.17
C VAL A 173 4.15 19.26 13.56
N ASP A 174 4.75 19.08 14.73
CA ASP A 174 5.03 17.78 15.34
C ASP A 174 4.00 17.50 16.43
N ILE A 175 3.23 16.43 16.27
CA ILE A 175 2.22 15.99 17.24
C ILE A 175 2.79 14.79 17.99
N GLY A 176 3.30 15.06 19.19
CA GLY A 176 3.77 14.07 20.16
C GLY A 176 4.95 13.21 19.69
N GLY A 177 5.70 13.62 18.67
CA GLY A 177 6.74 12.80 18.02
C GLY A 177 6.18 11.69 17.13
N LEU A 178 4.86 11.58 17.02
CA LEU A 178 4.16 10.47 16.36
C LEU A 178 3.65 10.86 14.97
N VAL A 179 3.18 12.10 14.82
CA VAL A 179 2.66 12.62 13.55
C VAL A 179 3.40 13.88 13.16
N ASP A 180 3.97 13.85 11.97
CA ASP A 180 4.63 14.99 11.34
C ASP A 180 3.73 15.60 10.27
N VAL A 181 3.18 16.78 10.52
CA VAL A 181 2.49 17.59 9.50
C VAL A 181 3.52 18.46 8.79
N ALA A 182 3.93 18.01 7.61
CA ALA A 182 5.05 18.55 6.85
C ALA A 182 4.67 19.80 6.04
N ALA A 183 4.16 20.84 6.72
CA ALA A 183 3.68 22.09 6.13
C ALA A 183 4.74 22.90 5.37
N ASP A 184 6.00 22.70 5.73
CA ASP A 184 7.18 23.29 5.11
C ASP A 184 7.52 22.64 3.75
N VAL A 185 6.99 21.46 3.46
CA VAL A 185 7.30 20.71 2.23
C VAL A 185 6.62 21.32 1.01
N ARG A 186 7.43 21.62 0.00
CA ARG A 186 6.98 22.21 -1.28
C ARG A 186 6.86 21.15 -2.37
N VAL A 187 5.67 20.54 -2.48
CA VAL A 187 5.26 19.70 -3.62
C VAL A 187 4.57 20.52 -4.72
N PRO A 188 4.80 20.31 -6.02
CA PRO A 188 4.03 20.98 -7.08
C PRO A 188 2.54 20.65 -7.04
N SER A 189 1.65 21.63 -7.13
CA SER A 189 0.19 21.43 -6.99
C SER A 189 -0.44 20.51 -8.06
N ARG A 190 0.21 20.38 -9.23
CA ARG A 190 -0.24 19.50 -10.33
C ARG A 190 0.33 18.08 -10.24
N SER A 191 1.03 17.75 -9.15
CA SER A 191 1.62 16.43 -9.00
C SER A 191 0.51 15.39 -8.82
N MET A 192 0.43 14.42 -9.73
CA MET A 192 -0.42 13.24 -9.54
C MET A 192 0.11 12.31 -8.45
N ARG A 193 1.42 12.40 -8.17
CA ARG A 193 2.13 11.57 -7.18
C ARG A 193 2.96 12.42 -6.23
N PRO A 194 2.31 13.17 -5.34
CA PRO A 194 2.99 14.04 -4.39
C PRO A 194 3.96 13.30 -3.45
N LEU A 195 3.77 12.00 -3.22
CA LEU A 195 4.61 11.23 -2.28
C LEU A 195 5.87 10.61 -2.91
N ASP A 196 5.88 10.29 -4.22
CA ASP A 196 6.93 9.52 -4.93
C ASP A 196 8.37 10.07 -4.80
N SER A 197 8.53 11.37 -4.53
CA SER A 197 9.84 12.06 -4.55
C SER A 197 10.22 12.71 -3.22
N LEU A 198 9.48 12.42 -2.14
CA LEU A 198 9.70 13.07 -0.86
C LEU A 198 10.73 12.34 0.02
N ALA A 199 11.85 13.01 0.25
CA ALA A 199 12.82 12.63 1.28
C ALA A 199 12.40 13.25 2.62
N LEU A 200 11.40 12.67 3.29
CA LEU A 200 10.96 13.15 4.60
C LEU A 200 11.75 12.49 5.73
N PRO A 201 11.96 13.20 6.87
CA PRO A 201 12.56 12.64 8.07
C PRO A 201 11.85 11.37 8.50
N ARG A 202 12.62 10.38 8.95
CA ARG A 202 12.11 9.03 9.26
C ARG A 202 11.60 8.86 10.69
N SER A 203 11.53 9.92 11.49
CA SER A 203 11.30 9.81 12.94
C SER A 203 9.84 9.60 13.34
N ALA A 204 8.86 10.16 12.61
CA ALA A 204 7.43 10.09 12.93
C ALA A 204 6.74 8.85 12.33
N ALA A 205 5.78 8.26 13.05
CA ALA A 205 5.03 7.10 12.58
C ALA A 205 4.16 7.46 11.38
N TRP A 206 3.57 8.66 11.42
CA TRP A 206 2.80 9.25 10.35
C TRP A 206 3.46 10.51 9.82
N THR A 207 3.45 10.69 8.49
CA THR A 207 3.77 11.96 7.87
C THR A 207 2.63 12.42 6.98
N ILE A 208 2.09 13.60 7.28
CA ILE A 208 0.99 14.23 6.56
C ILE A 208 1.56 15.33 5.68
N VAL A 209 1.42 15.17 4.37
CA VAL A 209 1.90 16.12 3.36
C VAL A 209 0.73 16.96 2.84
N PRO A 210 0.77 18.29 2.98
CA PRO A 210 -0.31 19.14 2.49
C PRO A 210 -0.40 19.11 0.97
N HIS A 211 -1.47 18.53 0.44
CA HIS A 211 -1.71 18.40 -1.00
C HIS A 211 -3.17 18.04 -1.30
N ALA A 212 -3.70 18.52 -2.44
CA ALA A 212 -5.08 18.27 -2.85
C ALA A 212 -5.32 16.82 -3.33
N ALA A 213 -4.38 16.23 -4.08
CA ALA A 213 -4.46 14.82 -4.46
C ALA A 213 -4.51 13.91 -3.23
N ILE A 214 -5.35 12.88 -3.25
CA ILE A 214 -5.52 11.89 -2.16
C ILE A 214 -4.55 10.72 -2.36
N GLN A 215 -3.60 10.58 -1.44
CA GLN A 215 -2.64 9.49 -1.42
C GLN A 215 -2.35 8.99 0.00
N LEU A 216 -2.05 7.71 0.10
CA LEU A 216 -1.54 7.05 1.29
C LEU A 216 -0.54 5.99 0.85
N GLU A 217 0.59 5.87 1.53
CA GLU A 217 1.61 4.87 1.26
C GLU A 217 2.23 4.38 2.57
N THR A 218 2.17 3.06 2.78
CA THR A 218 2.97 2.40 3.83
C THR A 218 4.42 2.28 3.37
N LEU A 219 5.36 2.80 4.16
CA LEU A 219 6.78 2.81 3.80
C LEU A 219 7.50 1.51 4.19
N PRO A 220 8.54 1.14 3.44
CA PRO A 220 9.52 0.15 3.89
C PRO A 220 10.22 0.63 5.17
N ARG A 221 10.28 -0.25 6.16
CA ARG A 221 10.93 -0.04 7.47
C ARG A 221 11.59 -1.32 7.94
N LEU A 222 12.49 -1.24 8.93
CA LEU A 222 12.97 -2.46 9.58
C LEU A 222 11.79 -3.12 10.33
N ARG A 223 11.74 -4.44 10.38
CA ARG A 223 10.66 -5.15 11.12
C ARG A 223 10.63 -4.80 12.61
N SER A 224 11.78 -4.44 13.18
CA SER A 224 11.92 -3.97 14.56
C SER A 224 11.42 -2.54 14.78
N GLU A 225 11.14 -1.79 13.71
CA GLU A 225 10.61 -0.43 13.78
C GLU A 225 9.08 -0.45 13.72
N GLY A 226 8.45 0.51 14.39
CA GLY A 226 7.01 0.72 14.30
C GLY A 226 6.53 1.10 12.90
N LEU A 227 5.21 1.20 12.74
CA LEU A 227 4.59 1.60 11.47
C LEU A 227 5.12 2.93 10.96
N ARG A 228 5.24 3.02 9.63
CA ARG A 228 5.66 4.22 8.91
C ARG A 228 4.72 4.43 7.74
N ILE A 229 3.88 5.46 7.81
CA ILE A 229 2.89 5.76 6.78
C ILE A 229 3.00 7.22 6.38
N ARG A 230 2.90 7.48 5.08
CA ARG A 230 2.74 8.83 4.54
C ARG A 230 1.38 8.97 3.92
N MET A 231 0.79 10.14 4.08
CA MET A 231 -0.48 10.45 3.42
C MET A 231 -0.52 11.92 3.06
N THR A 232 -1.33 12.26 2.07
CA THR A 232 -1.68 13.65 1.80
C THR A 232 -2.93 14.06 2.56
N THR A 233 -3.16 15.36 2.73
CA THR A 233 -4.34 15.84 3.45
C THR A 233 -5.65 15.77 2.65
N GLY A 234 -5.59 15.92 1.33
CA GLY A 234 -6.70 16.49 0.57
C GLY A 234 -6.77 18.01 0.76
N ALA A 235 -7.79 18.67 0.20
CA ALA A 235 -7.96 20.11 0.36
C ALA A 235 -9.41 20.51 0.67
N ALA A 236 -9.58 21.60 1.41
CA ALA A 236 -10.88 22.25 1.61
C ALA A 236 -11.19 23.30 0.53
N THR A 237 -10.31 23.43 -0.46
CA THR A 237 -10.46 24.34 -1.61
C THR A 237 -10.69 23.55 -2.90
N ILE A 238 -11.53 24.08 -3.77
CA ILE A 238 -11.83 23.53 -5.10
C ILE A 238 -10.71 23.92 -6.07
N PRO A 239 -10.08 22.97 -6.78
CA PRO A 239 -9.03 23.31 -7.75
C PRO A 239 -9.54 24.22 -8.87
N ALA A 240 -8.83 25.33 -9.14
CA ALA A 240 -9.18 26.27 -10.21
C ALA A 240 -9.11 25.65 -11.62
N THR A 241 -8.34 24.58 -11.80
CA THR A 241 -8.28 23.79 -13.04
C THR A 241 -8.36 22.32 -12.70
N ARG A 242 -9.40 21.61 -13.18
CA ARG A 242 -9.55 20.17 -12.96
C ARG A 242 -8.57 19.39 -13.84
N SER A 243 -7.58 18.78 -13.24
CA SER A 243 -6.72 17.78 -13.86
C SER A 243 -7.27 16.37 -13.60
N ARG A 244 -6.76 15.37 -14.34
CA ARG A 244 -7.04 13.94 -14.05
C ARG A 244 -6.67 13.53 -12.61
N ALA A 245 -5.76 14.26 -11.97
CA ALA A 245 -5.37 14.06 -10.57
C ALA A 245 -6.47 14.42 -9.56
N ASP A 246 -7.39 15.30 -9.97
CA ASP A 246 -8.43 15.90 -9.11
C ASP A 246 -9.76 15.11 -9.17
N GLN A 247 -9.83 14.05 -9.99
CA GLN A 247 -11.07 13.34 -10.33
C GLN A 247 -11.45 12.20 -9.35
N ALA A 248 -10.62 11.89 -8.35
CA ALA A 248 -10.87 10.73 -7.49
C ALA A 248 -11.73 11.05 -6.25
N ASP A 249 -11.48 12.18 -5.58
CA ASP A 249 -12.30 12.80 -4.52
C ASP A 249 -11.80 14.27 -4.42
N GLY A 250 -12.68 15.24 -4.68
CA GLY A 250 -12.25 16.62 -4.93
C GLY A 250 -11.94 17.45 -3.68
N LEU A 251 -12.39 16.99 -2.50
CA LEU A 251 -12.17 17.63 -1.21
C LEU A 251 -11.70 16.60 -0.18
N GLY A 252 -10.89 17.04 0.79
CA GLY A 252 -10.44 16.14 1.84
C GLY A 252 -9.78 16.79 3.04
N ALA A 253 -9.79 16.05 4.14
CA ALA A 253 -9.03 16.33 5.35
C ALA A 253 -8.53 15.02 5.97
N VAL A 254 -7.65 15.11 6.95
CA VAL A 254 -7.16 13.98 7.74
C VAL A 254 -7.56 14.17 9.18
N VAL A 255 -8.27 13.17 9.72
CA VAL A 255 -8.53 13.06 11.16
C VAL A 255 -7.32 12.40 11.79
N VAL A 256 -6.77 13.04 12.82
CA VAL A 256 -5.64 12.54 13.60
C VAL A 256 -6.10 12.35 15.03
N GLU A 257 -5.92 11.15 15.57
CA GLU A 257 -6.20 10.84 16.97
C GLU A 257 -4.93 10.29 17.62
N VAL A 258 -4.48 10.95 18.69
CA VAL A 258 -3.30 10.53 19.45
C VAL A 258 -3.71 10.14 20.85
N ARG A 259 -3.39 8.90 21.25
CA ARG A 259 -3.71 8.35 22.56
C ARG A 259 -2.73 7.24 22.92
N ASP A 260 -2.28 7.19 24.18
CA ASP A 260 -1.43 6.12 24.72
C ASP A 260 -0.16 5.86 23.89
N GLY A 261 0.46 6.93 23.34
CA GLY A 261 1.68 6.80 22.54
C GLY A 261 1.47 6.28 21.11
N VAL A 262 0.22 6.17 20.66
CA VAL A 262 -0.17 5.69 19.33
C VAL A 262 -0.95 6.77 18.61
N ALA A 263 -0.76 6.87 17.31
CA ALA A 263 -1.48 7.80 16.45
C ALA A 263 -2.26 7.04 15.37
N HIS A 264 -3.53 7.42 15.19
CA HIS A 264 -4.37 6.94 14.11
C HIS A 264 -4.71 8.10 13.19
N CYS A 265 -4.37 7.97 11.92
CA CYS A 265 -4.67 8.97 10.90
C CYS A 265 -5.53 8.34 9.81
N ARG A 266 -6.59 9.05 9.39
CA ARG A 266 -7.50 8.59 8.33
C ARG A 266 -8.08 9.75 7.55
N HIS A 267 -8.31 9.54 6.26
CA HIS A 267 -8.95 10.54 5.41
C HIS A 267 -10.44 10.67 5.72
N VAL A 268 -10.96 11.89 5.58
CA VAL A 268 -12.37 12.18 5.32
C VAL A 268 -12.45 12.88 3.98
N LEU A 269 -13.37 12.45 3.12
CA LEU A 269 -13.40 12.82 1.71
C LEU A 269 -14.80 13.27 1.33
N ALA A 270 -14.89 14.22 0.40
CA ALA A 270 -16.13 14.68 -0.18
C ALA A 270 -15.94 14.98 -1.67
N THR A 271 -17.03 14.91 -2.44
CA THR A 271 -17.03 15.30 -3.86
C THR A 271 -16.98 16.83 -3.98
N ALA A 272 -16.17 17.37 -4.89
CA ALA A 272 -16.07 18.82 -5.08
C ALA A 272 -17.33 19.44 -5.70
N GLU A 273 -18.17 18.65 -6.36
CA GLU A 273 -19.48 19.03 -6.90
C GLU A 273 -20.62 18.92 -5.88
N GLY A 274 -20.36 18.33 -4.71
CA GLY A 274 -21.38 18.05 -3.69
C GLY A 274 -21.64 19.21 -2.74
N ASP A 275 -22.41 18.95 -1.70
CA ASP A 275 -22.65 19.88 -0.58
C ASP A 275 -21.49 19.89 0.44
N GLY A 276 -20.48 19.05 0.23
CA GLY A 276 -19.35 18.87 1.14
C GLY A 276 -19.67 17.99 2.34
N ALA A 277 -20.73 17.20 2.31
CA ALA A 277 -20.97 16.16 3.29
C ALA A 277 -19.86 15.09 3.23
N PHE A 278 -19.56 14.49 4.38
CA PHE A 278 -18.56 13.41 4.46
C PHE A 278 -18.86 12.45 5.61
N HIS A 279 -18.18 11.31 5.58
CA HIS A 279 -18.21 10.33 6.65
C HIS A 279 -16.87 10.24 7.40
N ASP A 280 -16.95 9.92 8.69
CA ASP A 280 -15.84 9.46 9.51
C ASP A 280 -16.28 8.25 10.34
N LEU A 281 -15.78 7.05 10.05
CA LEU A 281 -16.23 5.83 10.70
C LEU A 281 -17.77 5.67 10.61
N ASP A 282 -18.45 5.66 11.75
CA ASP A 282 -19.90 5.57 11.92
C ASP A 282 -20.61 6.93 12.01
N VAL A 283 -19.91 8.01 11.64
CA VAL A 283 -20.41 9.39 11.70
C VAL A 283 -20.63 9.93 10.30
N TYR A 284 -21.73 10.64 10.10
CA TYR A 284 -22.04 11.41 8.91
C TYR A 284 -22.17 12.89 9.26
N VAL A 285 -21.59 13.77 8.44
CA VAL A 285 -21.61 15.22 8.67
C VAL A 285 -22.13 15.91 7.42
N ALA A 286 -23.22 16.68 7.56
CA ALA A 286 -23.83 17.42 6.47
C ALA A 286 -24.50 18.70 6.99
N ALA A 287 -24.42 19.79 6.21
CA ALA A 287 -25.02 21.09 6.56
C ALA A 287 -24.70 21.58 8.00
N GLY A 288 -23.49 21.29 8.51
CA GLY A 288 -23.06 21.63 9.86
C GLY A 288 -23.65 20.76 10.98
N VAL A 289 -24.39 19.71 10.64
CA VAL A 289 -24.98 18.75 11.58
C VAL A 289 -24.16 17.47 11.59
N VAL A 290 -23.87 16.97 12.79
CA VAL A 290 -23.16 15.70 13.00
C VAL A 290 -24.14 14.64 13.47
N ALA A 291 -24.24 13.54 12.72
CA ALA A 291 -25.08 12.40 13.05
C ALA A 291 -24.19 11.16 13.26
N ALA A 292 -24.33 10.52 14.42
CA ALA A 292 -23.64 9.27 14.74
C ALA A 292 -24.50 8.06 14.33
N ASP A 293 -23.97 6.85 14.55
CA ASP A 293 -24.67 5.58 14.30
C ASP A 293 -25.08 5.37 12.83
N HIS A 294 -24.33 5.94 11.89
CA HIS A 294 -24.45 5.62 10.48
C HIS A 294 -23.65 4.37 10.15
N ARG A 295 -24.34 3.34 9.64
CA ARG A 295 -23.65 2.15 9.13
C ARG A 295 -22.84 2.45 7.88
N VAL A 296 -21.78 1.68 7.63
CA VAL A 296 -20.99 1.76 6.38
C VAL A 296 -21.56 0.84 5.30
N ALA A 297 -21.29 1.15 4.03
CA ALA A 297 -21.74 0.33 2.91
C ALA A 297 -20.98 -1.01 2.85
N ALA A 298 -19.67 -0.98 3.03
CA ALA A 298 -18.87 -2.20 3.16
C ALA A 298 -17.62 -2.02 4.00
N ILE A 299 -17.07 -3.14 4.47
CA ILE A 299 -15.67 -3.24 4.87
C ILE A 299 -15.00 -4.26 3.96
N VAL A 300 -13.91 -3.84 3.32
CA VAL A 300 -12.97 -4.73 2.65
C VAL A 300 -11.83 -5.02 3.61
N PHE A 301 -11.72 -6.27 4.03
CA PHE A 301 -10.66 -6.69 4.94
C PHE A 301 -9.32 -6.80 4.21
N GLY A 302 -8.24 -6.63 4.97
CA GLY A 302 -6.93 -7.01 4.49
C GLY A 302 -6.87 -8.53 4.33
N ASP A 303 -5.94 -9.02 3.50
CA ASP A 303 -5.80 -10.45 3.23
C ASP A 303 -5.73 -11.24 4.55
N VAL A 304 -6.66 -12.17 4.74
CA VAL A 304 -7.00 -12.66 6.09
C VAL A 304 -6.01 -13.73 6.56
N HIS A 305 -5.65 -14.68 5.68
CA HIS A 305 -4.76 -15.80 5.98
C HIS A 305 -5.10 -16.47 7.32
N HIS A 306 -6.32 -16.98 7.46
CA HIS A 306 -6.93 -17.38 8.73
C HIS A 306 -6.01 -18.24 9.62
N ALA A 307 -5.28 -19.21 9.04
CA ALA A 307 -4.35 -20.07 9.77
C ALA A 307 -3.21 -19.33 10.51
N HIS A 308 -3.02 -18.06 10.21
CA HIS A 308 -2.00 -17.18 10.78
C HIS A 308 -2.58 -15.91 11.43
N LEU A 309 -3.90 -15.79 11.48
CA LEU A 309 -4.59 -14.60 11.96
C LEU A 309 -4.12 -14.23 13.38
N ASP A 310 -3.69 -12.98 13.56
CA ASP A 310 -3.31 -12.48 14.88
C ASP A 310 -4.54 -12.40 15.80
N PRO A 311 -4.51 -12.99 17.01
CA PRO A 311 -5.66 -12.97 17.92
C PRO A 311 -6.10 -11.56 18.34
N GLY A 312 -5.18 -10.60 18.44
CA GLY A 312 -5.50 -9.21 18.73
C GLY A 312 -6.24 -8.56 17.57
N VAL A 313 -5.84 -8.85 16.33
CA VAL A 313 -6.56 -8.42 15.12
C VAL A 313 -7.93 -9.10 15.02
N ALA A 314 -8.03 -10.39 15.29
CA ALA A 314 -9.30 -11.12 15.29
C ALA A 314 -10.30 -10.51 16.28
N MET A 315 -9.83 -10.17 17.47
CA MET A 315 -10.59 -9.47 18.51
C MET A 315 -10.98 -8.06 18.05
N ALA A 316 -10.04 -7.25 17.58
CA ALA A 316 -10.31 -5.87 17.20
C ALA A 316 -11.23 -5.77 15.97
N THR A 317 -11.13 -6.69 15.01
CA THR A 317 -11.91 -6.66 13.77
C THR A 317 -13.29 -7.29 13.95
N TRP A 318 -13.35 -8.54 14.41
CA TRP A 318 -14.59 -9.34 14.48
C TRP A 318 -15.05 -9.67 15.90
N GLY A 319 -14.31 -9.26 16.93
CA GLY A 319 -14.66 -9.58 18.32
C GLY A 319 -14.35 -11.02 18.71
N ILE A 320 -13.52 -11.72 17.92
CA ILE A 320 -13.22 -13.13 18.13
C ILE A 320 -12.11 -13.26 19.19
N ARG A 321 -12.43 -13.93 20.30
CA ARG A 321 -11.47 -14.27 21.36
C ARG A 321 -10.58 -15.45 20.93
N SER A 322 -9.46 -15.61 21.64
CA SER A 322 -8.61 -16.80 21.52
C SER A 322 -9.33 -18.11 21.86
N ASP A 323 -10.44 -18.06 22.60
CA ASP A 323 -11.32 -19.20 22.90
C ASP A 323 -12.39 -19.46 21.82
N GLY A 324 -12.36 -18.73 20.70
CA GLY A 324 -13.27 -18.90 19.57
C GLY A 324 -14.63 -18.22 19.72
N ARG A 325 -14.90 -17.53 20.83
CA ARG A 325 -16.18 -16.83 21.04
C ARG A 325 -16.15 -15.41 20.50
N VAL A 326 -17.26 -14.98 19.91
CA VAL A 326 -17.49 -13.60 19.49
C VAL A 326 -18.00 -12.77 20.67
N VAL A 327 -17.40 -11.60 20.90
CA VAL A 327 -17.85 -10.61 21.89
C VAL A 327 -18.15 -9.27 21.21
N GLY A 328 -19.22 -8.59 21.65
CA GLY A 328 -19.83 -7.45 20.96
C GLY A 328 -19.10 -6.10 21.06
N ARG A 329 -17.78 -6.07 20.89
CA ARG A 329 -16.98 -4.83 20.83
C ARG A 329 -15.86 -4.97 19.80
N SER A 330 -16.22 -4.91 18.53
CA SER A 330 -15.27 -4.95 17.41
C SER A 330 -15.50 -3.82 16.41
N LEU A 331 -14.59 -3.70 15.45
CA LEU A 331 -14.73 -2.79 14.31
C LEU A 331 -16.01 -3.07 13.52
N VAL A 332 -16.29 -4.35 13.23
CA VAL A 332 -17.51 -4.79 12.53
C VAL A 332 -18.76 -4.42 13.33
N ASP A 333 -18.75 -4.61 14.65
CA ASP A 333 -19.90 -4.32 15.49
C ASP A 333 -20.16 -2.80 15.61
N ARG A 334 -19.11 -1.98 15.54
CA ARG A 334 -19.23 -0.51 15.50
C ARG A 334 -19.76 -0.01 14.16
N LEU A 335 -19.10 -0.38 13.07
CA LEU A 335 -19.38 0.14 11.73
C LEU A 335 -20.61 -0.48 11.07
N ARG A 336 -21.04 -1.67 11.52
CA ARG A 336 -22.25 -2.38 11.08
C ARG A 336 -22.38 -2.47 9.55
N PRO A 337 -21.33 -2.92 8.83
CA PRO A 337 -21.31 -2.89 7.37
C PRO A 337 -22.54 -3.57 6.75
N ALA A 338 -22.98 -3.09 5.58
CA ALA A 338 -23.94 -3.84 4.76
C ALA A 338 -23.31 -5.05 4.09
N THR A 339 -22.03 -4.95 3.74
CA THR A 339 -21.27 -6.04 3.14
C THR A 339 -19.89 -6.18 3.78
N MET A 340 -19.53 -7.39 4.17
CA MET A 340 -18.18 -7.80 4.57
C MET A 340 -17.51 -8.50 3.39
N ILE A 341 -16.34 -8.01 2.98
CA ILE A 341 -15.66 -8.47 1.77
C ILE A 341 -14.29 -9.04 2.16
N PHE A 342 -14.08 -10.31 1.88
CA PHE A 342 -12.94 -11.10 2.33
C PHE A 342 -12.02 -11.45 1.15
N HIS A 343 -10.72 -11.23 1.34
CA HIS A 343 -9.65 -11.63 0.42
C HIS A 343 -8.70 -12.62 1.11
N ASP A 344 -8.13 -13.54 0.33
CA ASP A 344 -7.15 -14.56 0.79
C ASP A 344 -7.54 -15.15 2.17
N VAL A 345 -8.76 -15.70 2.28
CA VAL A 345 -9.29 -16.20 3.56
C VAL A 345 -8.50 -17.41 4.04
N CYS A 346 -8.23 -18.34 3.13
CA CYS A 346 -7.38 -19.49 3.36
C CYS A 346 -5.94 -19.15 2.95
N ASP A 347 -4.95 -19.50 3.78
CA ASP A 347 -3.53 -19.38 3.41
C ASP A 347 -3.07 -20.58 2.55
N PHE A 348 -3.71 -21.74 2.74
CA PHE A 348 -3.27 -23.03 2.22
C PHE A 348 -1.84 -23.39 2.69
N SER A 349 -1.56 -23.08 3.96
CA SER A 349 -0.28 -23.26 4.64
C SER A 349 0.13 -24.72 4.73
N ALA A 350 -0.83 -25.64 4.92
CA ALA A 350 -0.58 -27.07 5.07
C ALA A 350 0.19 -27.64 3.86
N ARG A 351 -0.15 -27.22 2.64
CA ARG A 351 0.53 -27.64 1.39
C ARG A 351 0.85 -26.47 0.48
N SER A 352 1.37 -25.40 1.07
CA SER A 352 1.73 -24.20 0.33
C SER A 352 2.76 -24.50 -0.75
N HIS A 353 2.53 -23.98 -1.96
CA HIS A 353 3.43 -24.15 -3.09
C HIS A 353 4.80 -23.46 -2.88
N HIS A 354 4.91 -22.51 -1.94
CA HIS A 354 6.17 -21.85 -1.60
C HIS A 354 7.14 -22.79 -0.88
N ASP A 355 6.60 -23.70 -0.07
CA ASP A 355 7.38 -24.57 0.80
C ASP A 355 7.20 -26.07 0.45
N ALA A 356 6.51 -26.40 -0.65
CA ALA A 356 6.16 -27.77 -1.02
C ALA A 356 7.37 -28.74 -1.12
N ARG A 357 8.58 -28.21 -1.35
CA ARG A 357 9.84 -28.98 -1.43
C ARG A 357 10.74 -28.83 -0.21
N ASP A 358 10.29 -28.15 0.85
CA ASP A 358 11.05 -27.95 2.08
C ASP A 358 10.67 -29.02 3.12
N PRO A 359 11.50 -30.05 3.33
CA PRO A 359 11.19 -31.12 4.28
C PRO A 359 11.19 -30.63 5.74
N HIS A 360 11.96 -29.60 6.08
CA HIS A 360 11.99 -29.06 7.44
C HIS A 360 10.70 -28.31 7.76
N ARG A 361 10.19 -27.56 6.79
CA ARG A 361 8.87 -26.92 6.92
C ARG A 361 7.76 -27.94 7.06
N ARG A 362 7.78 -29.01 6.24
CA ARG A 362 6.79 -30.11 6.34
C ARG A 362 6.81 -30.76 7.72
N PHE A 363 8.01 -31.07 8.24
CA PHE A 363 8.14 -31.64 9.58
C PHE A 363 7.64 -30.69 10.68
N ALA A 364 7.93 -29.38 10.57
CA ALA A 364 7.46 -28.39 11.53
C ALA A 364 5.93 -28.25 11.55
N LEU A 365 5.26 -28.31 10.38
CA LEU A 365 3.80 -28.29 10.31
C LEU A 365 3.20 -29.55 10.94
N MET A 366 3.78 -30.71 10.67
CA MET A 366 3.35 -31.99 11.25
C MET A 366 3.45 -31.99 12.79
N THR A 367 4.57 -31.52 13.35
CA THR A 367 4.72 -31.45 14.82
C THR A 367 3.79 -30.42 15.47
N GLN A 368 3.25 -29.49 14.69
CA GLN A 368 2.25 -28.50 15.12
C GLN A 368 0.81 -28.95 14.87
N GLY A 369 0.58 -30.11 14.23
CA GLY A 369 -0.76 -30.55 13.81
C GLY A 369 -1.39 -29.64 12.74
N ARG A 370 -0.57 -29.02 11.89
CA ARG A 370 -0.96 -28.04 10.86
C ARG A 370 -0.70 -28.54 9.44
N ASP A 371 -0.44 -29.83 9.28
CA ASP A 371 -0.10 -30.44 7.99
C ASP A 371 -1.29 -31.07 7.26
N ASP A 372 -2.50 -30.95 7.82
CA ASP A 372 -3.76 -31.44 7.26
C ASP A 372 -4.50 -30.32 6.49
N VAL A 373 -4.74 -30.55 5.20
CA VAL A 373 -5.42 -29.64 4.27
C VAL A 373 -6.93 -29.61 4.53
N ARG A 374 -7.53 -30.73 4.91
CA ARG A 374 -8.97 -30.82 5.21
C ARG A 374 -9.30 -29.95 6.41
N ASP A 375 -8.48 -30.01 7.45
CA ASP A 375 -8.65 -29.24 8.68
C ASP A 375 -8.44 -27.75 8.45
N GLU A 376 -7.44 -27.35 7.64
CA GLU A 376 -7.25 -25.93 7.29
C GLU A 376 -8.44 -25.36 6.50
N LEU A 377 -8.97 -26.11 5.52
CA LEU A 377 -10.15 -25.69 4.77
C LEU A 377 -11.42 -25.69 5.64
N ARG A 378 -11.59 -26.67 6.53
CA ARG A 378 -12.70 -26.68 7.50
C ARG A 378 -12.63 -25.49 8.43
N ALA A 379 -11.46 -25.19 9.00
CA ALA A 379 -11.26 -24.02 9.85
C ALA A 379 -11.54 -22.71 9.11
N THR A 380 -11.24 -22.63 7.81
CA THR A 380 -11.60 -21.49 6.95
C THR A 380 -13.13 -21.35 6.80
N ALA A 381 -13.84 -22.46 6.56
CA ALA A 381 -15.29 -22.46 6.49
C ALA A 381 -15.94 -22.07 7.83
N ASP A 382 -15.44 -22.62 8.94
CA ASP A 382 -15.92 -22.31 10.29
C ASP A 382 -15.69 -20.83 10.62
N PHE A 383 -14.55 -20.25 10.22
CA PHE A 383 -14.28 -18.82 10.36
C PHE A 383 -15.27 -17.94 9.58
N LEU A 384 -15.55 -18.29 8.32
CA LEU A 384 -16.56 -17.57 7.52
C LEU A 384 -17.95 -17.66 8.16
N ALA A 385 -18.32 -18.83 8.71
CA ALA A 385 -19.56 -19.02 9.42
C ALA A 385 -19.62 -18.18 10.72
N LEU A 386 -18.52 -18.15 11.48
CA LEU A 386 -18.37 -17.45 12.76
C LEU A 386 -18.41 -15.91 12.60
N THR A 387 -17.93 -15.40 11.47
CA THR A 387 -17.86 -13.96 11.22
C THR A 387 -19.18 -13.35 10.73
N ARG A 388 -20.20 -14.15 10.39
CA ARG A 388 -21.51 -13.64 9.93
C ARG A 388 -22.14 -12.68 10.95
N ARG A 389 -22.97 -11.76 10.44
CA ARG A 389 -23.77 -10.81 11.22
C ARG A 389 -25.14 -10.65 10.57
N ASP A 390 -26.17 -10.48 11.37
CA ASP A 390 -27.52 -10.20 10.87
C ASP A 390 -27.54 -8.91 10.06
N GLY A 391 -28.19 -8.95 8.88
CA GLY A 391 -28.29 -7.79 7.99
C GLY A 391 -26.98 -7.36 7.33
N CYS A 392 -25.96 -8.24 7.34
CA CYS A 392 -24.68 -8.05 6.66
C CYS A 392 -24.39 -9.22 5.72
N ALA A 393 -24.17 -8.94 4.44
CA ALA A 393 -23.75 -9.95 3.48
C ALA A 393 -22.25 -10.28 3.66
N SER A 394 -21.90 -11.56 3.61
CA SER A 394 -20.50 -12.00 3.54
C SER A 394 -20.13 -12.36 2.10
N VAL A 395 -19.09 -11.75 1.57
CA VAL A 395 -18.62 -11.98 0.20
C VAL A 395 -17.14 -12.36 0.19
N VAL A 396 -16.81 -13.49 -0.44
CA VAL A 396 -15.44 -13.97 -0.63
C VAL A 396 -15.01 -13.67 -2.06
N VAL A 397 -13.89 -12.96 -2.20
CA VAL A 397 -13.30 -12.58 -3.48
C VAL A 397 -12.27 -13.62 -3.89
N PRO A 398 -12.32 -14.16 -5.13
CA PRO A 398 -11.29 -15.04 -5.68
C PRO A 398 -9.89 -14.45 -5.57
N SER A 399 -9.06 -15.12 -4.80
CA SER A 399 -7.71 -14.69 -4.48
C SER A 399 -6.68 -15.75 -4.87
N ASN A 400 -5.39 -15.39 -4.89
CA ASN A 400 -4.37 -16.33 -5.38
C ASN A 400 -4.17 -17.53 -4.45
N HIS A 401 -4.49 -17.42 -3.16
CA HIS A 401 -4.43 -18.56 -2.25
C HIS A 401 -5.62 -19.51 -2.44
N ASP A 402 -6.78 -19.04 -2.88
CA ASP A 402 -7.92 -19.91 -3.20
C ASP A 402 -7.58 -20.87 -4.37
N ALA A 403 -6.80 -20.38 -5.34
CA ALA A 403 -6.29 -21.18 -6.46
C ALA A 403 -5.26 -22.24 -6.03
N ALA A 404 -4.74 -22.18 -4.80
CA ALA A 404 -3.76 -23.15 -4.31
C ALA A 404 -4.34 -24.57 -4.19
N LEU A 405 -5.63 -24.71 -3.89
CA LEU A 405 -6.30 -26.02 -3.85
C LEU A 405 -6.30 -26.68 -5.24
N ALA A 406 -6.76 -25.96 -6.26
CA ALA A 406 -6.74 -26.43 -7.65
C ALA A 406 -5.32 -26.82 -8.09
N ARG A 407 -4.33 -26.00 -7.71
CA ARG A 407 -2.92 -26.26 -8.01
C ARG A 407 -2.41 -27.52 -7.31
N TRP A 408 -2.72 -27.69 -6.03
CA TRP A 408 -2.32 -28.86 -5.25
C TRP A 408 -2.88 -30.15 -5.86
N LEU A 409 -4.18 -30.17 -6.22
CA LEU A 409 -4.81 -31.30 -6.90
C LEU A 409 -4.17 -31.65 -8.25
N ARG A 410 -3.56 -30.68 -8.92
CA ARG A 410 -2.88 -30.87 -10.22
C ARG A 410 -1.44 -31.33 -10.08
N GLU A 411 -0.71 -30.81 -9.09
CA GLU A 411 0.76 -30.92 -9.01
C GLU A 411 1.25 -31.90 -7.94
N ALA A 412 0.48 -32.15 -6.88
CA ALA A 412 0.93 -32.98 -5.77
C ALA A 412 0.78 -34.48 -6.08
N ASP A 413 1.64 -35.28 -5.45
CA ASP A 413 1.54 -36.74 -5.46
C ASP A 413 1.06 -37.20 -4.08
N PHE A 414 -0.20 -37.62 -4.00
CA PHE A 414 -0.83 -38.09 -2.76
C PHE A 414 -0.09 -39.29 -2.14
N ARG A 415 0.64 -40.08 -2.93
CA ARG A 415 1.43 -41.22 -2.43
C ARG A 415 2.62 -40.78 -1.58
N LEU A 416 3.09 -39.55 -1.78
CA LEU A 416 4.15 -38.91 -1.01
C LEU A 416 3.59 -38.06 0.15
N ASP A 417 2.29 -38.18 0.40
CA ASP A 417 1.57 -37.41 1.40
C ASP A 417 0.41 -38.21 2.01
N PRO A 418 0.70 -39.32 2.72
CA PRO A 418 -0.33 -40.21 3.24
C PRO A 418 -1.33 -39.53 4.18
N ALA A 419 -0.90 -38.49 4.91
CA ALA A 419 -1.76 -37.73 5.82
C ALA A 419 -2.94 -37.05 5.09
N ASN A 420 -2.72 -36.59 3.85
CA ASN A 420 -3.75 -35.91 3.05
C ASN A 420 -4.29 -36.77 1.91
N ALA A 421 -3.85 -38.01 1.78
CA ALA A 421 -4.09 -38.81 0.59
C ALA A 421 -5.58 -39.08 0.34
N GLU A 422 -6.33 -39.41 1.38
CA GLU A 422 -7.77 -39.65 1.27
C GLU A 422 -8.50 -38.39 0.82
N PHE A 423 -8.27 -37.26 1.51
CA PHE A 423 -8.91 -35.99 1.16
C PHE A 423 -8.51 -35.49 -0.23
N PHE A 424 -7.25 -35.69 -0.64
CA PHE A 424 -6.80 -35.40 -2.00
C PHE A 424 -7.63 -36.18 -3.04
N LEU A 425 -7.82 -37.49 -2.81
CA LEU A 425 -8.57 -38.36 -3.71
C LEU A 425 -10.07 -38.02 -3.73
N GLU A 426 -10.65 -37.70 -2.58
CA GLU A 426 -12.04 -37.21 -2.47
C GLU A 426 -12.24 -35.95 -3.33
N CYS A 427 -11.40 -34.93 -3.14
CA CYS A 427 -11.48 -33.68 -3.89
C CYS A 427 -11.19 -33.88 -5.39
N SER A 428 -10.23 -34.74 -5.73
CA SER A 428 -9.91 -35.07 -7.13
C SER A 428 -11.08 -35.75 -7.83
N LEU A 429 -11.71 -36.74 -7.18
CA LEU A 429 -12.88 -37.41 -7.73
C LEU A 429 -14.06 -36.44 -7.90
N ALA A 430 -14.31 -35.57 -6.92
CA ALA A 430 -15.34 -34.54 -7.03
C ALA A 430 -15.08 -33.59 -8.21
N LEU A 431 -13.83 -33.16 -8.40
CA LEU A 431 -13.42 -32.31 -9.52
C LEU A 431 -13.59 -33.03 -10.87
N TYR A 432 -13.17 -34.29 -11.00
CA TYR A 432 -13.36 -35.07 -12.23
C TYR A 432 -14.83 -35.30 -12.57
N ARG A 433 -15.67 -35.60 -11.58
CA ARG A 433 -17.11 -35.71 -11.77
C ARG A 433 -17.73 -34.40 -12.26
N HIS A 434 -17.29 -33.27 -11.72
CA HIS A 434 -17.74 -31.95 -12.18
C HIS A 434 -17.34 -31.68 -13.64
N MET A 435 -16.10 -32.04 -14.03
CA MET A 435 -15.65 -31.92 -15.42
C MET A 435 -16.37 -32.88 -16.37
N ALA A 436 -16.70 -34.09 -15.92
CA ALA A 436 -17.48 -35.05 -16.71
C ALA A 436 -18.90 -34.54 -17.05
N LEU A 437 -19.42 -33.57 -16.29
CA LEU A 437 -20.66 -32.86 -16.56
C LEU A 437 -20.48 -31.65 -17.51
N GLY A 438 -19.27 -31.42 -18.04
CA GLY A 438 -18.96 -30.35 -18.99
C GLY A 438 -18.52 -29.02 -18.34
N HIS A 439 -18.29 -29.00 -17.02
CA HIS A 439 -17.81 -27.81 -16.32
C HIS A 439 -16.28 -27.73 -16.27
N GLY A 440 -15.75 -26.54 -15.98
CA GLY A 440 -14.32 -26.29 -15.81
C GLY A 440 -13.78 -26.65 -14.42
N THR A 441 -12.55 -26.22 -14.13
CA THR A 441 -11.92 -26.40 -12.81
C THR A 441 -12.27 -25.31 -11.79
N ASP A 442 -12.97 -24.27 -12.24
CA ASP A 442 -13.31 -23.12 -11.43
C ASP A 442 -14.28 -23.49 -10.29
N GLY A 443 -14.24 -22.72 -9.20
CA GLY A 443 -15.10 -22.90 -8.04
C GLY A 443 -14.79 -24.15 -7.18
N VAL A 444 -13.68 -24.87 -7.43
CA VAL A 444 -13.32 -26.03 -6.60
C VAL A 444 -13.14 -25.64 -5.12
N PHE A 445 -12.57 -24.48 -4.86
CA PHE A 445 -12.39 -23.95 -3.50
C PHE A 445 -13.73 -23.74 -2.80
N GLU A 446 -14.64 -22.99 -3.43
CA GLU A 446 -16.00 -22.77 -2.92
C GLU A 446 -16.71 -24.10 -2.65
N ARG A 447 -16.77 -25.01 -3.64
CA ARG A 447 -17.48 -26.29 -3.50
C ARG A 447 -16.93 -27.11 -2.33
N THR A 448 -15.61 -27.13 -2.15
CA THR A 448 -14.97 -27.82 -1.03
C THR A 448 -15.33 -27.17 0.32
N LEU A 449 -15.27 -25.85 0.43
CA LEU A 449 -15.65 -25.17 1.68
C LEU A 449 -17.13 -25.39 2.03
N ARG A 450 -18.03 -25.31 1.04
CA ARG A 450 -19.46 -25.61 1.24
C ARG A 450 -19.66 -27.05 1.71
N ALA A 451 -18.95 -28.02 1.13
CA ALA A 451 -19.06 -29.42 1.54
C ALA A 451 -18.50 -29.70 2.95
N LEU A 452 -17.53 -28.90 3.42
CA LEU A 452 -16.96 -29.04 4.75
C LEU A 452 -17.75 -28.30 5.84
N SER A 453 -18.64 -27.38 5.45
CA SER A 453 -19.45 -26.58 6.35
C SER A 453 -20.79 -27.27 6.67
N PRO A 454 -21.22 -27.35 7.95
CA PRO A 454 -22.48 -27.98 8.32
C PRO A 454 -23.74 -27.37 7.66
N ASP A 455 -23.73 -26.07 7.40
CA ASP A 455 -24.85 -25.34 6.77
C ASP A 455 -24.57 -24.96 5.32
N GLY A 456 -23.50 -25.51 4.72
CA GLY A 456 -23.11 -25.22 3.35
C GLY A 456 -22.63 -23.79 3.12
N LEU A 457 -22.26 -23.06 4.19
CA LEU A 457 -22.01 -21.61 4.15
C LEU A 457 -23.19 -20.85 3.54
N ALA A 458 -24.39 -21.14 4.04
CA ALA A 458 -25.57 -20.35 3.76
C ALA A 458 -25.28 -18.85 4.00
N ASP A 459 -25.74 -18.01 3.08
CA ASP A 459 -25.55 -16.55 3.10
C ASP A 459 -24.10 -16.05 2.95
N VAL A 460 -23.17 -16.92 2.54
CA VAL A 460 -21.85 -16.52 2.03
C VAL A 460 -21.84 -16.60 0.51
N ARG A 461 -21.60 -15.46 -0.15
CA ARG A 461 -21.41 -15.37 -1.60
C ARG A 461 -19.93 -15.52 -1.92
N PHE A 462 -19.59 -16.46 -2.79
CA PHE A 462 -18.28 -16.52 -3.43
C PHE A 462 -18.43 -15.91 -4.81
N LEU A 463 -17.59 -14.93 -5.15
CA LEU A 463 -17.58 -14.40 -6.51
C LEU A 463 -16.90 -15.41 -7.44
N ALA A 464 -17.30 -15.44 -8.71
CA ALA A 464 -16.58 -16.15 -9.75
C ALA A 464 -15.32 -15.37 -10.17
N THR A 465 -14.34 -16.07 -10.73
CA THR A 465 -13.14 -15.43 -11.28
C THR A 465 -13.52 -14.42 -12.37
N GLY A 466 -13.16 -13.15 -12.19
CA GLY A 466 -13.48 -12.07 -13.13
C GLY A 466 -14.86 -11.44 -12.93
N GLU A 467 -15.66 -11.91 -11.97
CA GLU A 467 -16.89 -11.25 -11.55
C GLU A 467 -16.57 -9.97 -10.76
N GLY A 468 -17.18 -8.85 -11.16
CA GLY A 468 -17.09 -7.59 -10.43
C GLY A 468 -18.06 -7.53 -9.25
N LEU A 469 -17.71 -6.72 -8.26
CA LEU A 469 -18.58 -6.41 -7.13
C LEU A 469 -18.53 -4.90 -6.86
N GLU A 470 -19.50 -4.17 -7.38
CA GLU A 470 -19.63 -2.74 -7.12
C GLU A 470 -20.41 -2.48 -5.83
N VAL A 471 -19.83 -1.72 -4.91
CA VAL A 471 -20.49 -1.20 -3.71
C VAL A 471 -20.35 0.32 -3.69
N ALA A 472 -21.48 1.03 -3.69
CA ALA A 472 -21.51 2.50 -3.68
C ALA A 472 -20.63 3.15 -4.78
N GLY A 473 -20.62 2.57 -5.99
CA GLY A 473 -19.79 3.07 -7.10
C GLY A 473 -18.29 2.84 -6.92
N VAL A 474 -17.91 1.83 -6.12
CA VAL A 474 -16.53 1.37 -5.88
C VAL A 474 -16.44 -0.12 -6.19
N GLU A 475 -15.51 -0.51 -7.05
CA GLU A 475 -15.24 -1.92 -7.37
C GLU A 475 -14.47 -2.60 -6.23
N CYS A 476 -14.99 -3.72 -5.72
CA CYS A 476 -14.44 -4.46 -4.58
C CYS A 476 -14.24 -5.96 -4.87
N GLY A 477 -14.49 -6.43 -6.09
CA GLY A 477 -14.30 -7.82 -6.53
C GLY A 477 -12.90 -8.13 -7.05
N ILE A 478 -11.98 -7.15 -7.06
CA ILE A 478 -10.62 -7.33 -7.58
C ILE A 478 -9.66 -7.63 -6.43
N HIS A 479 -9.15 -8.86 -6.33
CA HIS A 479 -8.09 -9.17 -5.36
C HIS A 479 -6.77 -8.43 -5.67
N GLY A 480 -6.38 -8.34 -6.95
CA GLY A 480 -5.22 -7.55 -7.38
C GLY A 480 -3.96 -8.35 -7.74
N HIS A 481 -3.99 -9.67 -7.61
CA HIS A 481 -2.90 -10.58 -8.04
C HIS A 481 -2.72 -10.62 -9.57
N ALA A 482 -3.83 -10.54 -10.31
CA ALA A 482 -3.88 -10.56 -11.77
C ALA A 482 -4.34 -9.20 -12.32
N ALA A 483 -3.74 -8.81 -13.45
CA ALA A 483 -4.11 -7.71 -14.32
C ALA A 483 -4.70 -8.27 -15.64
N ALA A 484 -4.81 -7.42 -16.66
CA ALA A 484 -5.26 -7.83 -17.99
C ALA A 484 -4.46 -9.02 -18.55
N ASP A 485 -5.18 -9.96 -19.16
CA ASP A 485 -4.65 -11.12 -19.88
C ASP A 485 -3.70 -11.99 -19.06
N GLY A 486 -3.97 -12.15 -17.76
CA GLY A 486 -3.18 -13.00 -16.86
C GLY A 486 -1.82 -12.42 -16.47
N LYS A 487 -1.54 -11.15 -16.79
CA LYS A 487 -0.34 -10.46 -16.30
C LYS A 487 -0.42 -10.26 -14.80
N ARG A 488 0.74 -10.11 -14.14
CA ARG A 488 0.77 -9.76 -12.72
C ARG A 488 0.21 -8.37 -12.47
N GLY A 489 -0.67 -8.25 -11.48
CA GLY A 489 -1.22 -6.99 -11.01
C GLY A 489 -0.16 -6.06 -10.41
N SER A 490 -0.41 -4.75 -10.52
CA SER A 490 0.38 -3.73 -9.81
C SER A 490 -0.44 -2.48 -9.59
N MET A 491 -0.14 -1.74 -8.52
CA MET A 491 -0.80 -0.47 -8.22
C MET A 491 -0.76 0.53 -9.39
N GLN A 492 0.33 0.50 -10.19
CA GLN A 492 0.47 1.38 -11.35
C GLN A 492 -0.44 0.97 -12.51
N PHE A 493 -0.71 -0.33 -12.67
CA PHE A 493 -1.68 -0.81 -13.65
C PHE A 493 -3.09 -0.38 -13.26
N PHE A 494 -3.50 -0.65 -12.02
CA PHE A 494 -4.86 -0.36 -11.56
C PHE A 494 -5.16 1.14 -11.53
N GLU A 495 -4.21 1.98 -11.14
CA GLU A 495 -4.32 3.45 -11.25
C GLU A 495 -4.61 3.90 -12.69
N GLY A 496 -4.07 3.20 -13.68
CA GLY A 496 -4.29 3.50 -15.10
C GLY A 496 -5.71 3.20 -15.61
N LEU A 497 -6.50 2.41 -14.87
CA LEU A 497 -7.88 2.09 -15.23
C LEU A 497 -8.82 3.30 -15.03
N GLY A 498 -8.47 4.23 -14.14
CA GLY A 498 -9.30 5.41 -13.87
C GLY A 498 -10.63 5.08 -13.18
N ILE A 499 -10.69 3.96 -12.45
CA ILE A 499 -11.85 3.56 -11.66
C ILE A 499 -11.62 3.80 -10.17
N ARG A 500 -12.70 3.76 -9.39
CA ARG A 500 -12.63 3.68 -7.93
C ARG A 500 -12.68 2.22 -7.52
N ALA A 501 -11.66 1.74 -6.82
CA ALA A 501 -11.60 0.34 -6.42
C ALA A 501 -10.91 0.14 -5.07
N VAL A 502 -11.23 -0.97 -4.41
CA VAL A 502 -10.50 -1.48 -3.26
C VAL A 502 -9.96 -2.86 -3.60
N LEU A 503 -8.66 -3.06 -3.39
CA LEU A 503 -7.91 -4.27 -3.75
C LEU A 503 -7.34 -4.95 -2.49
N GLY A 504 -7.13 -6.26 -2.56
CA GLY A 504 -6.27 -7.01 -1.61
C GLY A 504 -4.83 -7.14 -2.14
N HIS A 505 -4.24 -8.31 -1.92
CA HIS A 505 -3.00 -8.86 -2.47
C HIS A 505 -1.68 -8.18 -2.09
N SER A 506 -1.64 -6.85 -2.07
CA SER A 506 -0.37 -6.14 -1.89
C SER A 506 0.15 -6.20 -0.44
N HIS A 507 -0.75 -6.51 0.50
CA HIS A 507 -0.55 -6.47 1.95
C HIS A 507 -0.08 -5.10 2.49
N ARG A 508 -0.15 -4.05 1.66
CA ARG A 508 0.41 -2.72 1.91
C ARG A 508 -0.69 -1.69 1.76
N PRO A 509 -1.24 -1.17 2.86
CA PRO A 509 -2.19 -0.07 2.81
C PRO A 509 -1.67 1.07 1.93
N THR A 510 -2.39 1.33 0.85
CA THR A 510 -2.01 2.30 -0.18
C THR A 510 -3.26 2.94 -0.77
N THR A 511 -3.21 4.23 -1.09
CA THR A 511 -4.22 4.94 -1.88
C THR A 511 -3.54 5.72 -2.98
N ARG A 512 -3.97 5.51 -4.23
CA ARG A 512 -3.47 6.28 -5.38
C ARG A 512 -4.46 6.26 -6.53
N GLY A 513 -4.84 7.44 -7.01
CA GLY A 513 -5.62 7.61 -8.25
C GLY A 513 -6.95 6.84 -8.24
N GLY A 514 -7.71 6.93 -7.15
CA GLY A 514 -9.00 6.24 -6.99
C GLY A 514 -8.90 4.78 -6.52
N ILE A 515 -7.71 4.20 -6.54
CA ILE A 515 -7.47 2.83 -6.08
C ILE A 515 -7.01 2.86 -4.63
N CYS A 516 -7.63 2.05 -3.78
CA CYS A 516 -7.16 1.71 -2.44
C CYS A 516 -6.71 0.24 -2.43
N SER A 517 -5.63 -0.09 -1.75
CA SER A 517 -5.26 -1.48 -1.45
C SER A 517 -5.25 -1.68 0.05
N ALA A 518 -6.01 -2.67 0.53
CA ALA A 518 -6.02 -3.08 1.92
C ALA A 518 -4.68 -3.70 2.34
N GLY A 519 -4.54 -3.90 3.66
CA GLY A 519 -3.37 -4.52 4.25
C GLY A 519 -3.47 -6.04 4.29
N VAL A 520 -2.95 -6.62 5.37
CA VAL A 520 -3.03 -8.04 5.71
C VAL A 520 -3.48 -8.18 7.16
N CYS A 521 -4.09 -9.28 7.57
CA CYS A 521 -4.46 -9.48 8.98
C CYS A 521 -3.31 -10.04 9.85
N GLN A 522 -2.17 -10.37 9.24
CA GLN A 522 -0.93 -10.82 9.89
C GLN A 522 0.30 -10.42 9.05
N PRO A 523 1.17 -9.49 9.50
CA PRO A 523 2.34 -9.06 8.73
C PRO A 523 3.53 -10.02 8.78
N ASP A 524 3.54 -10.99 9.69
CA ASP A 524 4.63 -11.94 9.92
C ASP A 524 4.32 -13.34 9.36
N LEU A 525 4.08 -13.42 8.05
CA LEU A 525 3.91 -14.69 7.34
C LEU A 525 5.27 -15.32 6.98
N ALA A 526 5.36 -16.65 6.90
CA ALA A 526 6.63 -17.36 6.69
C ALA A 526 7.35 -16.99 5.38
N TYR A 527 6.59 -16.57 4.36
CA TYR A 527 7.12 -16.09 3.08
C TYR A 527 7.50 -14.60 3.11
N ALA A 528 7.13 -13.85 4.15
CA ALA A 528 7.54 -12.48 4.38
C ALA A 528 8.98 -12.42 4.94
N ARG A 529 9.96 -12.88 4.16
CA ARG A 529 11.36 -13.00 4.61
C ARG A 529 12.12 -11.68 4.56
N GLY A 530 13.10 -11.52 5.44
CA GLY A 530 14.07 -10.42 5.44
C GLY A 530 13.82 -9.34 6.50
N PRO A 531 14.82 -8.46 6.73
CA PRO A 531 14.80 -7.49 7.83
C PRO A 531 13.90 -6.28 7.57
N VAL A 532 13.44 -6.08 6.34
CA VAL A 532 12.64 -4.92 5.92
C VAL A 532 11.23 -5.38 5.52
N THR A 533 10.22 -4.64 5.97
CA THR A 533 8.82 -4.84 5.57
C THR A 533 8.14 -3.52 5.25
N ALA A 534 7.18 -3.56 4.35
CA ALA A 534 6.22 -2.48 4.12
C ALA A 534 4.78 -2.92 4.41
N TRP A 535 4.58 -4.17 4.85
CA TRP A 535 3.24 -4.68 5.14
C TRP A 535 2.70 -4.06 6.42
N ALA A 536 1.40 -3.88 6.49
CA ALA A 536 0.72 -3.38 7.68
C ALA A 536 -0.68 -3.98 7.76
N ILE A 537 -1.20 -4.03 8.98
CA ILE A 537 -2.58 -4.45 9.21
C ILE A 537 -3.50 -3.28 8.88
N GLY A 538 -4.37 -3.50 7.91
CA GLY A 538 -5.25 -2.44 7.42
C GLY A 538 -6.48 -2.98 6.71
N HIS A 539 -7.61 -2.32 6.94
CA HIS A 539 -8.87 -2.55 6.26
C HIS A 539 -9.32 -1.27 5.55
N VAL A 540 -10.31 -1.37 4.68
CA VAL A 540 -10.90 -0.19 4.02
C VAL A 540 -12.41 -0.20 4.25
N ALA A 541 -12.92 0.84 4.90
CA ALA A 541 -14.35 1.12 4.92
C ALA A 541 -14.77 1.82 3.63
N VAL A 542 -15.90 1.41 3.07
CA VAL A 542 -16.57 2.07 1.94
C VAL A 542 -17.88 2.67 2.47
N HIS A 543 -18.04 3.98 2.30
CA HIS A 543 -19.24 4.71 2.71
C HIS A 543 -20.27 4.77 1.58
N HIS A 544 -21.50 5.20 1.90
CA HIS A 544 -22.63 5.18 0.96
C HIS A 544 -22.49 6.18 -0.20
N ASP A 545 -21.65 7.21 -0.06
CA ASP A 545 -21.25 8.15 -1.11
C ASP A 545 -20.08 7.65 -1.97
N GLY A 546 -19.59 6.44 -1.68
CA GLY A 546 -18.42 5.85 -2.31
C GLY A 546 -17.10 6.38 -1.78
N ALA A 547 -17.05 7.20 -0.73
CA ALA A 547 -15.80 7.55 -0.07
C ALA A 547 -15.16 6.31 0.57
N ARG A 548 -13.82 6.25 0.57
CA ARG A 548 -13.04 5.14 1.14
C ARG A 548 -12.18 5.63 2.28
N GLN A 549 -12.17 4.92 3.40
CA GLN A 549 -11.37 5.25 4.57
C GLN A 549 -10.48 4.07 4.96
N HIS A 550 -9.16 4.28 4.97
CA HIS A 550 -8.20 3.31 5.52
C HIS A 550 -8.33 3.25 7.04
N LEU A 551 -8.40 2.02 7.55
CA LEU A 551 -8.44 1.70 8.96
C LEU A 551 -7.19 0.90 9.29
N ILE A 552 -6.19 1.56 9.87
CA ILE A 552 -4.89 0.97 10.17
C ILE A 552 -4.85 0.52 11.61
N TYR A 553 -4.51 -0.75 11.83
CA TYR A 553 -4.37 -1.31 13.17
C TYR A 553 -2.98 -0.96 13.72
N ASP A 554 -2.97 -0.30 14.86
CA ASP A 554 -1.76 0.01 15.63
C ASP A 554 -2.10 0.03 17.11
N GLY A 555 -1.17 -0.35 17.97
CA GLY A 555 -1.37 -0.31 19.43
C GLY A 555 -2.64 -1.03 19.94
N GLY A 556 -3.06 -2.11 19.27
CA GLY A 556 -4.20 -2.92 19.68
C GLY A 556 -5.57 -2.46 19.15
N ARG A 557 -5.64 -1.43 18.29
CA ARG A 557 -6.91 -0.82 17.85
C ARG A 557 -6.80 -0.18 16.46
N PHE A 558 -7.94 0.15 15.84
CA PHE A 558 -8.01 0.83 14.54
C PHE A 558 -8.18 2.36 14.63
N HIS A 559 -8.57 2.85 15.82
CA HIS A 559 -8.78 4.26 16.15
C HIS A 559 -8.58 4.44 17.67
N ALA A 560 -8.42 5.68 18.14
CA ALA A 560 -8.10 5.97 19.54
C ALA A 560 -9.22 5.64 20.56
#